data_AF-A0A7J2WSF7-F1
#
_entry.id   AF-A0A7J2WSF7-F1
#
_cell.length_a   1.000
_cell.length_b   1.000
_cell.length_c   1.000
_cell.angle_alpha   90.00
_cell.angle_beta   90.00
_cell.angle_gamma   90.00
#
_symmetry.space_group_name_H-M   'P 1'
#
loop_
_entity.id
_entity.type
_entity.pdbx_description
1 polymer ?
#
loop_
_entity_poly.entity_id
_entity_poly.type
_entity_poly.pdbx_seq_one_letter_code
_entity_poly.pdbx_strand_id
1 'polypeptide(L)'
;MVRSPKLKEEVRVVMSHGTTFAGLNVLDVRRFYDETGIPFIAVTSKAPTDEIERALISAGMMEKLEIVRRNPRYNPLRTPKGVCFYSTIGLTEGDAERMILKYIVESKIPEQLRIVDIVSRLLAGCRYSQGEP
;
A
#
# COMPACT_ATOMS: atom_id res chain seq x y z
N MET A 1 2.30 4.58 -13.47
CA MET A 1 0.88 4.32 -13.79
C MET A 1 -0.02 5.53 -13.55
N VAL A 2 -0.01 6.16 -12.37
CA VAL A 2 -0.92 7.30 -12.04
C VAL A 2 -0.56 8.62 -12.77
N ARG A 3 0.53 8.67 -13.55
CA ARG A 3 0.94 9.88 -14.28
C ARG A 3 0.18 10.13 -15.60
N SER A 4 -0.72 9.23 -16.00
CA SER A 4 -1.55 9.44 -17.18
C SER A 4 -2.45 10.66 -16.98
N PRO A 5 -2.48 11.64 -17.91
CA PRO A 5 -3.29 12.86 -17.77
C PRO A 5 -4.76 12.58 -17.50
N LYS A 6 -5.33 11.60 -18.23
CA LYS A 6 -6.72 11.16 -18.06
C LYS A 6 -7.00 10.65 -16.65
N LEU A 7 -6.06 9.89 -16.09
CA LEU A 7 -6.23 9.30 -14.76
C LEU A 7 -6.03 10.34 -13.65
N LYS A 8 -5.12 11.31 -13.84
CA LYS A 8 -4.85 12.36 -12.86
C LYS A 8 -6.09 13.22 -12.56
N GLU A 9 -6.94 13.48 -13.54
CA GLU A 9 -8.14 14.29 -13.35
C GLU A 9 -9.28 13.57 -12.62
N GLU A 10 -9.26 12.24 -12.57
CA GLU A 10 -10.32 11.41 -11.98
C GLU A 10 -9.91 10.79 -10.64
N VAL A 11 -8.64 10.45 -10.45
CA VAL A 11 -8.16 9.78 -9.24
C VAL A 11 -8.10 10.78 -8.08
N ARG A 12 -8.88 10.51 -7.03
CA ARG A 12 -8.94 11.32 -5.81
C ARG A 12 -8.12 10.76 -4.66
N VAL A 13 -7.80 9.46 -4.70
CA VAL A 13 -6.94 8.77 -3.72
C VAL A 13 -6.37 7.49 -4.34
N VAL A 14 -5.17 7.10 -3.92
CA VAL A 14 -4.61 5.77 -4.19
C VAL A 14 -4.55 4.95 -2.91
N MET A 15 -4.92 3.67 -2.99
CA MET A 15 -4.79 2.71 -1.90
C MET A 15 -3.86 1.57 -2.26
N SER A 16 -3.10 1.04 -1.29
CA SER A 16 -2.25 -0.15 -1.47
C SER A 16 -2.26 -1.10 -0.27
N HIS A 17 -1.84 -2.34 -0.51
CA HIS A 17 -1.47 -3.29 0.54
C HIS A 17 -0.09 -2.96 1.09
N GLY A 18 -0.03 -2.04 2.04
CA GLY A 18 1.22 -1.57 2.62
C GLY A 18 2.07 -0.70 1.68
N THR A 19 3.25 -0.32 2.17
CA THR A 19 4.23 0.55 1.50
C THR A 19 5.42 -0.25 0.97
N THR A 20 5.38 -1.58 1.07
CA THR A 20 6.43 -2.49 0.62
C THR A 20 5.81 -3.62 -0.18
N PHE A 21 6.44 -3.95 -1.31
CA PHE A 21 6.00 -5.01 -2.21
C PHE A 21 7.11 -6.05 -2.37
N ALA A 22 6.72 -7.33 -2.50
CA ALA A 22 7.64 -8.45 -2.74
C ALA A 22 8.90 -8.44 -1.83
N GLY A 23 8.73 -8.09 -0.56
CA GLY A 23 9.84 -7.93 0.39
C GLY A 23 10.50 -6.56 0.28
N LEU A 24 11.52 -6.43 -0.55
CA LEU A 24 12.45 -5.28 -0.53
C LEU A 24 12.10 -4.14 -1.51
N ASN A 25 10.92 -4.15 -2.14
CA ASN A 25 10.50 -3.04 -2.99
C ASN A 25 9.72 -2.01 -2.17
N VAL A 26 10.41 -0.96 -1.71
CA VAL A 26 9.83 0.09 -0.87
C VAL A 26 9.24 1.18 -1.76
N LEU A 27 7.97 1.51 -1.52
CA LEU A 27 7.30 2.64 -2.15
C LEU A 27 7.60 3.93 -1.39
N ASP A 28 8.14 4.93 -2.08
CA ASP A 28 8.29 6.28 -1.54
C ASP A 28 6.95 7.03 -1.68
N VAL A 29 6.11 6.98 -0.65
CA VAL A 29 4.78 7.60 -0.70
C VAL A 29 4.85 9.12 -0.57
N ARG A 30 5.93 9.66 0.01
CA ARG A 30 6.19 11.10 0.03
C ARG A 30 6.46 11.62 -1.36
N ARG A 31 7.46 11.03 -2.03
CA ARG A 31 7.77 11.37 -3.41
C ARG A 31 6.56 11.20 -4.32
N PHE A 32 5.79 10.13 -4.14
CA PHE A 32 4.54 9.93 -4.89
C PHE A 32 3.57 11.11 -4.69
N TYR A 33 3.31 11.52 -3.45
CA TYR A 33 2.41 12.63 -3.15
C TYR A 33 2.96 13.95 -3.71
N ASP A 34 4.25 14.23 -3.51
CA ASP A 34 4.89 15.46 -3.97
C ASP A 34 4.83 15.61 -5.51
N GLU A 35 4.99 14.50 -6.25
CA GLU A 35 4.97 14.51 -7.72
C GLU A 35 3.54 14.50 -8.32
N THR A 36 2.54 14.01 -7.58
CA THR A 36 1.20 13.77 -8.13
C THR A 36 0.12 14.67 -7.53
N GLY A 37 0.31 15.16 -6.32
CA GLY A 37 -0.73 15.81 -5.50
C GLY A 37 -1.86 14.88 -5.08
N ILE A 38 -1.80 13.59 -5.43
CA ILE A 38 -2.87 12.63 -5.18
C ILE A 38 -2.64 11.99 -3.81
N PRO A 39 -3.61 12.09 -2.88
CA PRO A 39 -3.47 11.46 -1.58
C PRO A 39 -3.30 9.94 -1.65
N PHE A 40 -2.63 9.38 -0.64
CA PHE A 40 -2.28 7.96 -0.62
C PHE A 40 -2.58 7.34 0.74
N ILE A 41 -3.15 6.12 0.73
CA ILE A 41 -3.41 5.31 1.92
C ILE A 41 -2.83 3.90 1.73
N ALA A 42 -1.84 3.52 2.53
CA ALA A 42 -1.41 2.15 2.66
C ALA A 42 -2.21 1.46 3.77
N VAL A 43 -2.71 0.24 3.55
CA VAL A 43 -3.40 -0.56 4.59
C VAL A 43 -2.77 -1.94 4.69
N THR A 44 -2.54 -2.43 5.91
CA THR A 44 -2.05 -3.77 6.18
C THR A 44 -2.90 -4.48 7.24
N SER A 45 -2.97 -5.80 7.16
CA SER A 45 -3.73 -6.63 8.09
C SER A 45 -2.96 -6.97 9.38
N LYS A 46 -1.64 -6.79 9.36
CA LYS A 46 -0.72 -7.04 10.46
C LYS A 46 0.00 -5.74 10.83
N ALA A 47 0.38 -5.63 12.09
CA ALA A 47 1.23 -4.54 12.56
C ALA A 47 2.54 -4.54 11.77
N PRO A 48 3.05 -3.38 11.34
CA PRO A 48 4.40 -3.33 10.79
C PRO A 48 5.41 -3.77 11.85
N THR A 49 6.46 -4.43 11.39
CA THR A 49 7.58 -4.90 12.21
C THR A 49 8.88 -4.38 11.62
N ASP A 50 9.97 -4.44 12.38
CA ASP A 50 11.30 -4.02 11.91
C ASP A 50 11.95 -5.06 10.96
N GLU A 51 11.22 -6.09 10.54
CA GLU A 51 11.73 -7.14 9.65
C GLU A 51 12.21 -6.57 8.32
N ILE A 52 11.48 -5.61 7.77
CA ILE A 52 11.86 -4.95 6.52
C ILE A 52 13.15 -4.15 6.67
N GLU A 53 13.30 -3.39 7.76
CA GLU A 53 14.51 -2.61 8.01
C GLU A 53 15.72 -3.52 8.15
N ARG A 54 15.59 -4.60 8.93
CA ARG A 54 16.65 -5.61 9.08
C ARG A 54 17.02 -6.25 7.74
N ALA A 55 16.04 -6.60 6.92
CA ALA A 55 16.29 -7.22 5.63
C ALA A 55 16.98 -6.25 4.65
N LEU A 56 16.61 -4.97 4.65
CA LEU A 56 17.26 -3.92 3.85
C LEU A 56 18.70 -3.66 4.30
N ILE A 57 18.94 -3.59 5.62
CA ILE A 57 20.29 -3.44 6.19
C ILE A 57 21.16 -4.64 5.78
N SER A 58 20.66 -5.86 5.94
CA SER A 58 21.39 -7.07 5.56
C SER A 58 21.67 -7.17 4.07
N ALA A 59 20.80 -6.59 3.22
CA ALA A 59 20.99 -6.51 1.78
C ALA A 59 21.83 -5.30 1.33
N GLY A 60 22.29 -4.45 2.25
CA GLY A 60 23.07 -3.24 1.94
C GLY A 60 22.27 -2.13 1.24
N MET A 61 20.94 -2.18 1.25
CA MET A 61 20.05 -1.26 0.51
C MET A 61 19.71 -0.02 1.34
N MET A 62 20.73 0.78 1.67
CA MET A 62 20.60 1.93 2.56
C MET A 62 19.70 3.03 1.99
N GLU A 63 19.65 3.22 0.65
CA GLU A 63 18.74 4.21 0.07
C GLU A 63 17.27 3.87 0.31
N LYS A 64 16.93 2.58 0.33
CA LYS A 64 15.56 2.11 0.58
C LYS A 64 15.20 2.17 2.06
N LEU A 65 16.17 1.94 2.95
CA LEU A 65 15.97 2.12 4.39
C LEU A 65 15.54 3.56 4.72
N GLU A 66 16.16 4.54 4.05
CA GLU A 66 15.78 5.95 4.21
C GLU A 66 14.36 6.23 3.68
N ILE A 67 13.89 5.50 2.67
CA ILE A 67 12.50 5.57 2.20
C ILE A 67 11.54 5.00 3.26
N VAL A 68 11.87 3.85 3.86
CA VAL A 68 11.02 3.28 4.93
C VAL A 68 10.87 4.28 6.08
N ARG A 69 11.97 4.88 6.52
CA ARG A 69 12.00 5.81 7.66
C ARG A 69 11.31 7.13 7.39
N ARG A 70 11.41 7.66 6.16
CA ARG A 70 10.71 8.91 5.81
C ARG A 70 9.21 8.71 5.69
N ASN A 71 8.76 7.54 5.24
CA ASN A 71 7.33 7.30 5.02
C ASN A 71 6.51 7.53 6.30
N PRO A 72 5.26 7.99 6.19
CA PRO A 72 4.41 8.14 7.35
C PRO A 72 4.27 6.81 8.09
N ARG A 73 4.32 6.86 9.42
CA ARG A 73 4.13 5.68 10.27
C ARG A 73 2.76 5.05 10.04
N TYR A 74 2.64 3.77 10.40
CA TYR A 74 1.32 3.15 10.45
C TYR A 74 0.64 3.42 11.79
N ASN A 75 -0.63 3.78 11.73
CA ASN A 75 -1.52 3.91 12.87
C ASN A 75 -2.47 2.68 12.90
N PRO A 76 -2.78 2.14 14.09
CA PRO A 76 -3.80 1.10 14.22
C PRO A 76 -5.21 1.67 14.01
N LEU A 77 -6.07 0.94 13.32
CA LEU A 77 -7.47 1.28 13.13
C LEU A 77 -8.35 0.08 13.50
N ARG A 78 -9.25 0.30 14.47
CA ARG A 78 -10.26 -0.68 14.85
C ARG A 78 -11.42 -0.61 13.84
N THR A 79 -11.69 -1.73 13.17
CA THR A 79 -12.80 -1.89 12.23
C THR A 79 -13.84 -2.86 12.81
N PRO A 80 -15.07 -2.91 12.27
CA PRO A 80 -16.07 -3.90 12.64
C PRO A 80 -15.62 -5.36 12.47
N LYS A 81 -14.59 -5.62 11.63
CA LYS A 81 -14.08 -6.95 11.29
C LYS A 81 -12.69 -7.23 11.90
N GLY A 82 -12.23 -6.40 12.84
CA GLY A 82 -10.93 -6.54 13.51
C GLY A 82 -10.02 -5.32 13.34
N VAL A 83 -8.76 -5.44 13.74
CA VAL A 83 -7.78 -4.34 13.66
C VAL A 83 -6.95 -4.44 12.38
N CYS A 84 -6.88 -3.34 11.64
CA CYS A 84 -5.91 -3.14 10.56
C CYS A 84 -4.96 -1.99 10.93
N PHE A 85 -3.94 -1.78 10.11
CA PHE A 85 -2.97 -0.71 10.29
C PHE A 85 -2.92 0.09 8.99
N TYR A 86 -2.81 1.42 9.09
CA TYR A 86 -2.78 2.26 7.91
C TYR A 86 -1.72 3.36 8.01
N SER A 87 -1.12 3.71 6.89
CA SER A 87 -0.24 4.88 6.73
C SER A 87 -0.85 5.78 5.67
N THR A 88 -0.85 7.10 5.90
CA THR A 88 -1.51 8.06 5.01
C THR A 88 -0.66 9.30 4.76
N ILE A 89 -0.79 9.87 3.57
CA ILE A 89 -0.24 11.18 3.20
C ILE A 89 -1.24 11.92 2.30
N GLY A 90 -1.33 13.24 2.47
CA GLY A 90 -2.28 14.09 1.74
C GLY A 90 -3.72 14.03 2.27
N LEU A 91 -3.97 13.31 3.37
CA LEU A 91 -5.25 13.29 4.09
C LEU A 91 -5.00 13.45 5.59
N THR A 92 -6.00 13.96 6.30
CA THR A 92 -6.03 13.85 7.76
C THR A 92 -6.23 12.39 8.17
N GLU A 93 -5.82 12.04 9.40
CA GLU A 93 -6.06 10.70 9.95
C GLU A 93 -7.57 10.36 9.93
N GLY A 94 -8.43 11.29 10.36
CA GLY A 94 -9.88 11.09 10.35
C GLY A 94 -10.48 10.89 8.95
N ASP A 95 -10.00 11.59 7.93
CA ASP A 95 -10.44 11.37 6.54
C ASP A 95 -10.01 10.00 6.01
N ALA A 96 -8.77 9.61 6.27
CA ALA A 96 -8.25 8.31 5.89
C ALA A 96 -9.04 7.18 6.56
N GLU A 97 -9.31 7.29 7.87
CA GLU A 97 -10.08 6.31 8.63
C GLU A 97 -11.51 6.18 8.12
N ARG A 98 -12.21 7.31 7.91
CA ARG A 98 -13.56 7.30 7.32
C ARG A 98 -13.59 6.59 5.98
N MET A 99 -12.59 6.85 5.14
CA MET A 99 -12.53 6.24 3.82
C MET A 99 -12.20 4.75 3.86
N ILE A 100 -11.29 4.32 4.75
CA ILE A 100 -11.00 2.89 4.97
C ILE A 100 -12.28 2.19 5.45
N LEU A 101 -12.91 2.70 6.51
CA LEU A 101 -14.10 2.10 7.13
C LEU A 101 -15.29 2.01 6.18
N LYS A 102 -15.47 2.99 5.29
CA LYS A 102 -16.54 3.00 4.28
C LYS A 102 -16.54 1.76 3.38
N TYR A 103 -15.38 1.17 3.16
CA TYR A 103 -15.20 0.03 2.26
C TYR A 103 -14.87 -1.27 2.98
N ILE A 104 -15.04 -1.33 4.30
CA ILE A 104 -14.99 -2.56 5.09
C ILE A 104 -16.34 -3.26 4.99
N VAL A 105 -16.39 -4.43 4.34
CA VAL A 105 -17.62 -5.22 4.22
C VAL A 105 -17.45 -6.58 4.89
N GLU A 106 -16.50 -7.41 4.44
CA GLU A 106 -16.33 -8.79 4.95
C GLU A 106 -15.00 -9.05 5.65
N SER A 107 -14.09 -8.09 5.68
CA SER A 107 -12.82 -8.24 6.39
C SER A 107 -12.30 -6.94 6.97
N LYS A 108 -11.23 -7.02 7.76
CA LYS A 108 -10.52 -5.84 8.29
C LYS A 108 -9.76 -5.00 7.23
N ILE A 109 -9.77 -5.40 5.96
CA ILE A 109 -9.15 -4.69 4.83
C ILE A 109 -10.23 -4.23 3.85
N PRO A 110 -10.15 -3.00 3.30
CA PRO A 110 -11.07 -2.51 2.28
C PRO A 110 -11.30 -3.48 1.12
N GLU A 111 -12.53 -3.61 0.64
CA GLU A 111 -12.89 -4.58 -0.41
C GLU A 111 -12.12 -4.34 -1.71
N GLN A 112 -11.78 -3.10 -2.06
CA GLN A 112 -10.94 -2.81 -3.25
C GLN A 112 -9.57 -3.49 -3.14
N LEU A 113 -8.95 -3.43 -1.96
CA LEU A 113 -7.67 -4.07 -1.72
C LEU A 113 -7.82 -5.59 -1.71
N ARG A 114 -8.91 -6.14 -1.16
CA ARG A 114 -9.18 -7.59 -1.26
C ARG A 114 -9.30 -8.05 -2.71
N ILE A 115 -10.01 -7.30 -3.56
CA ILE A 115 -10.11 -7.60 -4.99
C ILE A 115 -8.72 -7.62 -5.64
N VAL A 116 -7.88 -6.61 -5.37
CA VAL A 116 -6.49 -6.55 -5.85
C VAL A 116 -5.70 -7.78 -5.42
N ASP A 117 -5.80 -8.21 -4.16
CA ASP A 117 -5.10 -9.38 -3.64
C ASP A 117 -5.58 -10.69 -4.29
N ILE A 118 -6.90 -10.87 -4.44
CA ILE A 118 -7.48 -12.04 -5.10
C ILE A 118 -6.98 -12.13 -6.55
N VAL A 119 -7.08 -11.03 -7.31
CA VAL A 119 -6.62 -10.98 -8.71
C VAL A 119 -5.11 -11.23 -8.79
N SER A 120 -4.32 -10.63 -7.92
CA SER A 120 -2.87 -10.82 -7.89
C SER A 120 -2.48 -12.28 -7.64
N ARG A 121 -3.17 -12.97 -6.71
CA ARG A 121 -2.94 -14.38 -6.42
C ARG A 121 -3.35 -15.30 -7.57
N LEU A 122 -4.47 -15.01 -8.24
CA LEU A 122 -4.90 -15.75 -9.42
C LEU A 122 -3.85 -15.65 -10.54
N LEU A 123 -3.38 -14.43 -10.83
CA LEU A 123 -2.36 -14.21 -11.85
C LEU A 123 -1.00 -14.84 -11.50
N ALA A 124 -0.59 -14.81 -10.23
CA ALA A 124 0.64 -15.47 -9.80
C ALA A 124 0.56 -17.01 -9.93
N GLY A 125 -0.64 -17.58 -9.77
CA GLY A 125 -0.90 -19.00 -10.01
C GLY A 125 -0.94 -19.38 -11.50
N CYS A 126 -1.30 -18.45 -12.38
CA CYS A 126 -1.18 -18.59 -13.83
C CYS A 126 0.29 -18.50 -14.26
N ARG A 127 1.05 -19.59 -14.07
CA ARG A 127 2.29 -19.78 -14.81
C ARG A 127 1.92 -19.87 -16.29
N TYR A 128 2.16 -18.81 -17.06
CA TYR A 128 2.14 -18.91 -18.51
C TYR A 128 3.06 -20.06 -18.90
N SER A 129 2.50 -21.13 -19.45
CA SER A 129 3.23 -22.02 -20.35
C SER A 129 3.80 -21.11 -21.42
N GLN A 130 5.07 -20.73 -21.28
CA GLN A 130 5.84 -20.14 -22.37
C GLN A 130 5.85 -21.23 -23.44
N GLY A 131 4.91 -21.15 -24.39
CA GLY A 131 5.07 -21.79 -25.67
C GLY A 131 6.27 -21.10 -26.29
N GLU A 132 7.41 -21.78 -26.29
CA GLU A 132 8.53 -21.40 -27.14
C GLU A 132 8.07 -21.45 -28.61
N PRO A 133 8.54 -20.52 -29.45
CA PRO A 133 8.20 -20.46 -30.87
C PRO A 133 8.70 -21.66 -31.67
#